data_AF-A0A2E7T8U0-F1
#
_entry.id   AF-A0A2E7T8U0-F1
#
_cell.length_a   1.000
_cell.length_b   1.000
_cell.length_c   1.000
_cell.angle_alpha   90.00
_cell.angle_beta   90.00
_cell.angle_gamma   90.00
#
_symmetry.space_group_name_H-M   'P 1'
#
loop_
_entity.id
_entity.type
_entity.pdbx_description
1 polymer ?
#
loop_
_entity_poly.entity_id
_entity_poly.type
_entity_poly.pdbx_seq_one_letter_code
_entity_poly.pdbx_strand_id
1 'polypeptide(L)'
;MLHFLIIRSNEIFKSIHLNKMYYVEFFKKKSDVSWERFRDVIEGGYRRWVELHPEDAPVLAVGRTWRLGPRDASYMIVYKIDNFSQLDEWTKNRSSDPDSEKAIMEGTLAVADMDSGVYEDIGMELP
;
A
#
# COMPACT_ATOMS: atom_id res chain seq x y z
N MET A 1 52.25 20.10 -18.63
CA MET A 1 51.30 20.71 -19.59
C MET A 1 50.45 19.56 -20.11
N LEU A 2 49.14 19.37 -19.87
CA LEU A 2 47.97 20.16 -19.42
C LEU A 2 47.53 19.72 -18.00
N HIS A 3 47.21 20.60 -17.03
CA HIS A 3 45.98 21.39 -16.80
C HIS A 3 44.68 20.58 -16.50
N PHE A 4 44.39 20.48 -15.20
CA PHE A 4 43.10 20.61 -14.48
C PHE A 4 41.79 20.11 -15.14
N LEU A 5 41.12 19.18 -14.46
CA LEU A 5 39.72 19.35 -14.06
C LEU A 5 39.33 18.36 -12.93
N ILE A 6 39.58 18.77 -11.68
CA ILE A 6 38.90 18.21 -10.50
C ILE A 6 37.50 18.83 -10.50
N ILE A 7 36.55 18.23 -11.22
CA ILE A 7 35.12 18.55 -11.03
C ILE A 7 34.57 17.59 -9.99
N ARG A 8 34.49 18.11 -8.76
CA ARG A 8 33.43 17.88 -7.77
C ARG A 8 32.62 16.59 -7.91
N SER A 9 33.19 15.48 -7.45
CA SER A 9 32.44 14.25 -7.14
C SER A 9 31.42 14.42 -6.00
N ASN A 10 31.39 15.58 -5.32
CA ASN A 10 30.43 15.90 -4.26
C ASN A 10 29.02 16.28 -4.75
N GLU A 11 28.78 16.41 -6.06
CA GLU A 11 27.42 16.61 -6.60
C GLU A 11 26.76 15.32 -7.09
N ILE A 12 27.51 14.23 -7.27
CA ILE A 12 26.95 12.91 -7.60
C ILE A 12 26.22 12.29 -6.39
N PHE A 13 26.50 12.76 -5.17
CA PHE A 13 25.82 12.36 -3.94
C PHE A 13 24.62 13.25 -3.56
N LYS A 14 24.30 14.28 -4.34
CA LYS A 14 23.08 15.06 -4.15
C LYS A 14 21.98 14.47 -5.01
N SER A 15 21.15 13.66 -4.36
CA SER A 15 19.94 12.99 -4.89
C SER A 15 20.10 11.49 -5.09
N ILE A 16 20.39 10.77 -4.02
CA ILE A 16 19.67 9.52 -3.80
C ILE A 16 18.23 9.97 -3.53
N HIS A 17 17.45 10.21 -4.59
CA HIS A 17 16.00 10.10 -4.43
C HIS A 17 15.82 8.65 -3.99
N LEU A 18 15.59 8.43 -2.69
CA LEU A 18 14.89 7.23 -2.27
C LEU A 18 13.58 7.32 -3.04
N ASN A 19 13.51 6.62 -4.18
CA ASN A 19 12.29 6.58 -4.98
C ASN A 19 11.19 6.18 -4.02
N LYS A 20 10.18 7.05 -3.88
CA LYS A 20 9.04 6.79 -3.00
C LYS A 20 8.47 5.44 -3.43
N MET A 21 8.19 4.56 -2.48
CA MET A 21 7.58 3.28 -2.77
C MET A 21 6.11 3.31 -2.38
N TYR A 22 5.32 2.55 -3.11
CA TYR A 22 3.91 2.37 -2.85
C TYR A 22 3.64 0.90 -2.60
N TYR A 23 3.10 0.59 -1.43
CA TYR A 23 2.54 -0.72 -1.16
C TYR A 23 1.05 -0.70 -1.51
N VAL A 24 0.63 -1.63 -2.37
CA VAL A 24 -0.73 -1.66 -2.91
C VAL A 24 -1.38 -2.99 -2.55
N GLU A 25 -2.57 -2.92 -1.98
CA GLU A 25 -3.42 -4.08 -1.68
C GLU A 25 -4.60 -4.10 -2.65
N PHE A 26 -4.82 -5.25 -3.29
CA PHE A 26 -5.92 -5.52 -4.21
C PHE A 26 -6.90 -6.49 -3.57
N PHE A 27 -8.17 -6.10 -3.51
CA PHE A 27 -9.23 -6.92 -2.93
C PHE A 27 -10.18 -7.44 -4.01
N LYS A 28 -10.26 -8.76 -4.13
CA LYS A 28 -11.29 -9.44 -4.92
C LYS A 28 -12.41 -9.89 -4.00
N LYS A 29 -13.62 -9.37 -4.18
CA LYS A 29 -14.79 -9.86 -3.45
C LYS A 29 -15.02 -11.34 -3.73
N LYS A 30 -15.21 -12.16 -2.69
CA LYS A 30 -15.60 -13.56 -2.85
C LYS A 30 -16.98 -13.71 -3.51
N SER A 31 -17.20 -14.78 -4.26
CA SER A 31 -18.41 -14.93 -5.08
C SER A 31 -19.70 -15.07 -4.26
N ASP A 32 -19.61 -15.67 -3.07
CA ASP A 32 -20.69 -15.95 -2.13
C ASP A 32 -21.01 -14.80 -1.17
N VAL A 33 -20.21 -13.73 -1.17
CA VAL A 33 -20.38 -12.56 -0.29
C VAL A 33 -21.15 -11.45 -1.00
N SER A 34 -22.11 -10.83 -0.32
CA SER A 34 -22.83 -9.66 -0.88
C SER A 34 -21.92 -8.45 -1.01
N TRP A 35 -22.26 -7.53 -1.92
CA TRP A 35 -21.48 -6.30 -2.07
C TRP A 35 -21.57 -5.42 -0.82
N GLU A 36 -22.74 -5.37 -0.17
CA GLU A 36 -22.95 -4.61 1.07
C GLU A 36 -22.00 -5.10 2.16
N ARG A 37 -21.98 -6.42 2.41
CA ARG A 37 -21.10 -7.01 3.41
C ARG A 37 -19.62 -6.80 3.09
N PHE A 38 -19.24 -6.94 1.81
CA PHE A 38 -17.88 -6.69 1.38
C PHE A 38 -17.46 -5.24 1.66
N ARG A 39 -18.29 -4.26 1.27
CA ARG A 39 -18.02 -2.83 1.49
C ARG A 39 -17.90 -2.52 2.97
N ASP A 40 -18.87 -2.95 3.77
CA ASP A 40 -18.91 -2.68 5.21
C ASP A 40 -17.67 -3.22 5.93
N VAL A 41 -17.25 -4.45 5.63
CA VAL A 41 -16.10 -5.09 6.27
C VAL A 41 -14.78 -4.44 5.83
N ILE A 42 -14.59 -4.23 4.53
CA ILE A 42 -13.36 -3.62 4.00
C ILE A 42 -13.23 -2.18 4.51
N GLU A 43 -14.24 -1.34 4.29
CA GLU A 43 -14.19 0.07 4.69
C GLU A 43 -14.10 0.23 6.20
N GLY A 44 -14.78 -0.62 6.98
CA GLY A 44 -14.70 -0.62 8.44
C GLY A 44 -13.30 -0.99 8.95
N GLY A 45 -12.68 -2.02 8.36
CA GLY A 45 -11.31 -2.43 8.71
C GLY A 45 -10.29 -1.30 8.48
N TYR A 46 -10.35 -0.66 7.30
CA TYR A 46 -9.42 0.44 6.98
C TYR A 46 -9.69 1.71 7.78
N ARG A 47 -10.95 2.04 8.05
CA ARG A 47 -11.27 3.18 8.92
C ARG A 47 -10.66 3.00 10.30
N ARG A 48 -10.82 1.81 10.89
CA ARG A 48 -10.21 1.48 12.18
C ARG A 48 -8.67 1.52 12.13
N TRP A 49 -8.06 1.05 11.04
CA TRP A 49 -6.61 1.15 10.86
C TRP A 49 -6.15 2.62 10.90
N VAL A 50 -6.79 3.51 10.14
CA VAL A 50 -6.46 4.94 10.10
C VAL A 50 -6.67 5.63 11.45
N GLU A 51 -7.70 5.22 12.21
CA GLU A 51 -7.94 5.74 13.57
C GLU A 51 -6.82 5.35 14.56
N LEU A 52 -6.25 4.16 14.41
CA LEU A 52 -5.20 3.64 15.29
C LEU A 52 -3.79 4.05 14.85
N HIS A 53 -3.57 4.20 13.55
CA HIS A 53 -2.27 4.46 12.91
C HIS A 53 -2.39 5.59 11.88
N PRO A 54 -2.70 6.83 12.31
CA PRO A 54 -2.89 7.96 11.38
C PRO A 54 -1.63 8.28 10.56
N GLU A 55 -0.45 7.97 11.07
CA GLU A 55 0.84 8.07 10.38
C GLU A 55 0.98 7.10 9.20
N ASP A 56 0.25 5.98 9.25
CA ASP A 56 0.24 4.90 8.25
C ASP A 56 -1.06 4.90 7.42
N ALA A 57 -1.70 6.06 7.31
CA ALA A 57 -2.92 6.19 6.52
C ALA A 57 -2.64 5.98 5.02
N PRO A 58 -3.54 5.28 4.29
CA PRO A 58 -3.39 5.12 2.85
C PRO A 58 -3.51 6.47 2.13
N VAL A 59 -2.69 6.65 1.10
CA VAL A 59 -2.71 7.85 0.24
C VAL A 59 -3.81 7.79 -0.82
N LEU A 60 -4.35 6.60 -1.09
CA LEU A 60 -5.46 6.38 -2.02
C LEU A 60 -6.24 5.12 -1.62
N ALA A 61 -7.56 5.20 -1.65
CA ALA A 61 -8.46 4.06 -1.53
C ALA A 61 -9.55 4.18 -2.59
N VAL A 62 -9.62 3.23 -3.52
CA VAL A 62 -10.57 3.30 -4.65
C VAL A 62 -11.30 1.99 -4.85
N GLY A 63 -12.61 2.09 -5.00
CA GLY A 63 -13.48 1.01 -5.43
C GLY A 63 -13.72 1.05 -6.93
N ARG A 64 -13.61 -0.10 -7.58
CA ARG A 64 -13.88 -0.25 -9.01
C ARG A 64 -15.38 -0.11 -9.27
N THR A 65 -15.74 0.86 -10.10
CA THR A 65 -17.13 1.08 -10.54
C THR A 65 -17.40 0.52 -11.93
N TRP A 66 -16.37 0.35 -12.78
CA TRP A 66 -16.49 -0.06 -14.20
C TRP A 66 -15.36 -1.00 -14.67
N ARG A 67 -15.45 -1.53 -15.90
CA ARG A 67 -14.64 -2.69 -16.39
C ARG A 67 -13.16 -2.44 -16.72
N LEU A 68 -12.59 -1.26 -16.51
CA LEU A 68 -11.15 -1.01 -16.76
C LEU A 68 -10.31 -1.35 -15.50
N GLY A 69 -9.20 -2.08 -15.66
CA GLY A 69 -8.32 -2.56 -14.55
C GLY A 69 -8.19 -4.09 -14.44
N PRO A 70 -7.39 -4.63 -13.49
CA PRO A 70 -7.28 -6.08 -13.27
C PRO A 70 -8.66 -6.71 -13.15
N ARG A 71 -8.92 -7.78 -13.91
CA ARG A 71 -10.27 -8.33 -14.11
C ARG A 71 -11.00 -8.61 -12.79
N ASP A 72 -10.24 -8.97 -11.76
CA ASP A 72 -10.76 -9.54 -10.53
C ASP A 72 -10.63 -8.60 -9.32
N ALA A 73 -9.90 -7.48 -9.42
CA ALA A 73 -9.81 -6.52 -8.33
C ALA A 73 -11.10 -5.70 -8.23
N SER A 74 -11.73 -5.74 -7.06
CA SER A 74 -12.87 -4.91 -6.68
C SER A 74 -12.38 -3.60 -6.08
N TYR A 75 -11.55 -3.65 -5.04
CA TYR A 75 -10.99 -2.46 -4.36
C TYR A 75 -9.46 -2.46 -4.46
N MET A 76 -8.87 -1.26 -4.42
CA MET A 76 -7.42 -1.03 -4.36
C MET A 76 -7.11 -0.01 -3.26
N ILE A 77 -6.20 -0.36 -2.35
CA ILE A 77 -5.72 0.51 -1.28
C ILE A 77 -4.23 0.73 -1.48
N VAL A 78 -3.79 2.00 -1.45
CA VAL A 78 -2.41 2.39 -1.72
C VAL A 78 -1.85 3.09 -0.50
N TYR A 79 -0.71 2.59 -0.05
CA TYR A 79 0.10 3.15 1.00
C TYR A 79 1.37 3.72 0.40
N LYS A 80 1.82 4.84 0.92
CA LYS A 80 3.17 5.32 0.65
C LYS A 80 4.08 4.82 1.76
N ILE A 81 5.16 4.15 1.39
CA ILE A 81 6.15 3.63 2.32
C ILE A 81 7.54 4.19 1.98
N ASP A 82 8.35 4.42 3.02
CA ASP A 82 9.72 4.89 2.82
C ASP A 82 10.65 3.74 2.46
N ASN A 83 10.48 2.59 3.11
CA ASN A 83 11.24 1.37 2.84
C ASN A 83 10.53 0.11 3.35
N PHE A 84 11.08 -1.07 3.04
CA PHE A 84 10.49 -2.36 3.42
C PHE A 84 10.38 -2.60 4.94
N SER A 85 11.17 -1.90 5.78
CA SER A 85 11.10 -2.05 7.23
C SER A 85 9.73 -1.69 7.79
N GLN A 86 9.00 -0.77 7.14
CA GLN A 86 7.66 -0.40 7.56
C GLN A 86 6.67 -1.57 7.38
N LEU A 87 6.83 -2.37 6.32
CA LEU A 87 6.03 -3.59 6.12
C LEU A 87 6.37 -4.66 7.15
N ASP A 88 7.65 -4.79 7.52
CA ASP A 88 8.09 -5.70 8.58
C ASP A 88 7.50 -5.30 9.93
N GLU A 89 7.48 -4.01 10.25
CA GLU A 89 6.87 -3.46 11.46
C GLU A 89 5.35 -3.72 11.49
N TRP A 90 4.64 -3.46 10.39
CA TRP A 90 3.21 -3.78 10.31
C TRP A 90 2.94 -5.26 10.50
N THR A 91 3.73 -6.12 9.86
CA THR A 91 3.61 -7.58 9.97
C THR A 91 3.85 -8.04 11.40
N LYS A 92 4.88 -7.50 12.06
CA LYS A 92 5.18 -7.79 13.46
C LYS A 92 4.06 -7.32 14.38
N ASN A 93 3.56 -6.10 14.21
CA ASN A 93 2.48 -5.55 15.03
C ASN A 93 1.23 -6.41 14.92
N ARG A 94 0.83 -6.76 13.68
CA ARG A 94 -0.34 -7.61 13.40
C ARG A 94 -0.20 -9.02 13.99
N SER A 95 0.98 -9.64 13.87
CA SER A 95 1.22 -10.99 14.40
C SER A 95 1.39 -11.04 15.92
N SER A 96 1.74 -9.91 16.55
CA SER A 96 1.89 -9.81 18.00
C SER A 96 0.58 -9.54 18.75
N ASP A 97 -0.50 -9.20 18.03
CA ASP A 97 -1.82 -8.91 18.57
C ASP A 97 -2.86 -9.93 18.09
N PRO A 98 -3.32 -10.86 18.96
CA PRO A 98 -4.33 -11.86 18.62
C PRO A 98 -5.65 -11.26 18.11
N ASP A 99 -6.03 -10.06 18.57
CA ASP A 99 -7.26 -9.40 18.11
C ASP A 99 -7.09 -8.89 16.67
N SER A 100 -5.88 -8.45 16.30
CA SER A 100 -5.54 -8.06 14.94
C SER A 100 -5.54 -9.25 13.98
N GLU A 101 -4.96 -10.39 14.37
CA GLU A 101 -4.99 -11.60 13.55
C GLU A 101 -6.44 -12.07 13.31
N LYS A 102 -7.25 -12.10 14.36
CA LYS A 102 -8.67 -12.43 14.26
C LYS A 102 -9.43 -11.45 13.37
N ALA A 103 -9.17 -10.15 13.48
CA ALA A 103 -9.82 -9.13 12.64
C ALA A 103 -9.49 -9.31 11.16
N ILE A 104 -8.28 -9.77 10.81
CA ILE A 104 -7.90 -10.05 9.42
C ILE A 104 -8.58 -11.32 8.92
N MET A 105 -8.51 -12.41 9.69
CA MET A 105 -9.03 -13.72 9.28
C MET A 105 -10.57 -13.75 9.21
N GLU A 106 -11.23 -13.23 10.24
CA GLU A 106 -12.70 -13.22 10.35
C GLU A 106 -13.34 -11.98 9.69
N GLY A 107 -12.55 -10.95 9.40
CA GLY A 107 -12.97 -9.74 8.69
C GLY A 107 -12.56 -9.77 7.22
N THR A 108 -11.46 -9.08 6.89
CA THR A 108 -11.02 -8.81 5.51
C THR A 108 -10.92 -10.09 4.67
N LEU A 109 -10.23 -11.12 5.17
CA LEU A 109 -10.03 -12.37 4.43
C LEU A 109 -11.27 -13.29 4.44
N ALA A 110 -12.26 -13.02 5.28
CA ALA A 110 -13.54 -13.71 5.22
C ALA A 110 -14.39 -13.23 4.03
N VAL A 111 -14.23 -11.98 3.60
CA VAL A 111 -15.05 -11.37 2.53
C VAL A 111 -14.34 -11.22 1.18
N ALA A 112 -13.00 -11.27 1.19
CA ALA A 112 -12.18 -10.98 0.02
C ALA A 112 -10.98 -11.93 -0.09
N ASP A 113 -10.58 -12.21 -1.32
CA ASP A 113 -9.22 -12.66 -1.60
C ASP A 113 -8.35 -11.41 -1.76
N MET A 114 -7.18 -11.40 -1.12
CA MET A 114 -6.24 -10.28 -1.13
C MET A 114 -4.98 -10.67 -1.91
N ASP A 115 -4.54 -9.77 -2.78
CA ASP A 115 -3.22 -9.80 -3.39
C ASP A 115 -2.52 -8.46 -3.10
N SER A 116 -1.19 -8.42 -3.14
CA SER A 116 -0.47 -7.17 -2.87
C SER A 116 0.88 -7.09 -3.57
N GLY A 117 1.39 -5.87 -3.70
CA GLY A 117 2.67 -5.61 -4.34
C GLY A 117 3.29 -4.29 -3.89
N VAL A 118 4.61 -4.18 -4.08
CA VAL A 118 5.36 -2.94 -3.87
C VAL A 118 5.80 -2.39 -5.22
N TYR A 119 5.53 -1.10 -5.43
CA TYR A 119 5.75 -0.39 -6.67
C TYR A 119 6.65 0.82 -6.42
N GLU A 120 7.58 1.09 -7.33
CA GLU A 120 8.41 2.29 -7.28
C GLU A 120 7.72 3.46 -7.96
N ASP A 121 7.91 4.66 -7.41
CA ASP A 121 7.62 5.90 -8.10
C ASP A 121 8.61 6.08 -9.25
N ILE A 122 8.10 6.07 -10.48
CA ILE A 122 8.90 6.24 -11.70
C ILE A 122 9.19 7.71 -12.03
N GLY A 123 8.78 8.66 -11.18
CA GLY A 123 9.09 10.08 -11.32
C GLY A 123 8.39 10.77 -12.49
N MET A 124 7.25 10.24 -12.94
CA MET A 124 6.45 10.88 -13.99
C MET A 124 5.74 12.11 -13.41
N GLU A 125 6.08 13.29 -13.92
CA GLU A 125 5.34 14.51 -13.61
C GLU A 125 3.92 14.39 -14.19
N LEU A 126 2.93 14.43 -13.30
CA LEU A 126 1.52 14.51 -13.71
C LEU A 126 1.20 15.97 -14.07
N PRO A 127 0.47 16.21 -15.17
CA PRO A 127 0.10 17.56 -15.61
C PRO A 127 -0.79 18.31 -14.61
#